data_AF-A0A0L6UCR2-F1
#
_entry.id   AF-A0A0L6UCR2-F1
#
_cell.length_a   1.000
_cell.length_b   1.000
_cell.length_c   1.000
_cell.angle_alpha   90.00
_cell.angle_beta   90.00
_cell.angle_gamma   90.00
#
_symmetry.space_group_name_H-M   'P 1'
#
loop_
_entity.id
_entity.type
_entity.pdbx_description
1 polymer ?
#
loop_
_entity_poly.entity_id
_entity_poly.type
_entity_poly.pdbx_seq_one_letter_code
_entity_poly.pdbx_strand_id
1 'polypeptide(L)'
;MRLQGEFKLRLRHLEKSLLQALSESTGNILDDDKVIVTLETLKREAADVAKKVEETDIVMQEVDQVTAEYLPLAQASSSIFFVLEQLNVLNHFYQFSLRYFLDIFEFVLLHNPNLVKVQDAKERLAVLLNDIFVVTFKRTSRALLHRDHLMLAMLLAQLKARGLGHEIDDDEYSFLLEGGSERAGRHPPTSFPFLSTEQQVHLQAFQRLPCFKDVIEHMGTQTEAWETFLKSVCPENEVPNIWPEASPAVQSIRRLLVLKCLKPDRMLAAIAIYVNKGMMPVTELKI
;
A
#
# COMPACT_ATOMS: atom_id res chain seq x y z
N MET A 1 -0.34 2.34 -27.61
CA MET A 1 1.10 2.03 -27.77
C MET A 1 1.50 1.56 -29.18
N ARG A 2 0.82 0.58 -29.81
CA ARG A 2 1.17 0.14 -31.18
C ARG A 2 1.05 1.25 -32.24
N LEU A 3 -0.01 2.04 -32.20
CA LEU A 3 -0.31 3.10 -33.18
C LEU A 3 0.74 4.23 -33.21
N GLN A 4 1.23 4.67 -32.05
CA GLN A 4 2.27 5.72 -31.93
C GLN A 4 3.60 5.24 -32.53
N GLY A 5 3.97 3.99 -32.27
CA GLY A 5 5.17 3.37 -32.84
C GLY A 5 5.08 3.29 -34.37
N GLU A 6 3.92 2.92 -34.91
CA GLU A 6 3.66 2.89 -36.35
C GLU A 6 3.77 4.28 -37.00
N PHE A 7 3.23 5.33 -36.37
CA PHE A 7 3.34 6.69 -36.92
C PHE A 7 4.76 7.24 -36.84
N LYS A 8 5.49 7.03 -35.73
CA LYS A 8 6.90 7.44 -35.62
C LYS A 8 7.79 6.69 -36.63
N LEU A 9 7.50 5.41 -36.87
CA LEU A 9 8.22 4.62 -37.88
C LEU A 9 7.89 5.08 -39.31
N ARG A 10 6.61 5.34 -39.60
CA ARG A 10 6.16 5.86 -40.89
C ARG A 10 6.74 7.25 -41.19
N LEU A 11 6.81 8.13 -40.19
CA LEU A 11 7.43 9.44 -40.33
C LEU A 11 8.91 9.32 -40.72
N ARG A 12 9.67 8.49 -40.00
CA ARG A 12 11.09 8.21 -40.33
C ARG A 12 11.25 7.63 -41.72
N HIS A 13 10.33 6.77 -42.16
CA HIS A 13 10.38 6.23 -43.52
C HIS A 13 10.15 7.30 -44.57
N LEU A 14 9.14 8.16 -44.39
CA LEU A 14 8.85 9.29 -45.27
C LEU A 14 9.99 10.31 -45.32
N GLU A 15 10.60 10.65 -44.17
CA GLU A 15 11.78 11.52 -44.10
C GLU A 15 12.97 10.92 -44.87
N LYS A 16 13.20 9.61 -44.71
CA LYS A 16 14.26 8.91 -45.43
C LYS A 16 14.00 8.86 -46.94
N SER A 17 12.76 8.61 -47.35
CA SER A 17 12.36 8.63 -48.77
C SER A 17 12.49 10.02 -49.39
N LEU A 18 12.18 11.07 -48.64
CA LEU A 18 12.35 12.46 -49.08
C LEU A 18 13.83 12.81 -49.25
N LEU A 19 14.69 12.44 -48.29
CA LEU A 19 16.14 12.62 -48.39
C LEU A 19 16.75 11.81 -49.56
N GLN A 20 16.27 10.59 -49.76
CA GLN A 20 16.71 9.74 -50.86
C GLN A 20 16.35 10.36 -52.21
N ALA A 21 15.10 10.81 -52.38
CA ALA A 21 14.64 11.50 -53.60
C ALA A 21 15.46 12.78 -53.88
N LEU A 22 15.83 13.53 -52.83
CA LEU A 22 16.69 14.72 -52.96
C LEU A 22 18.15 14.36 -53.35
N SER A 23 18.66 13.21 -52.90
CA SER A 23 20.03 12.77 -53.18
C SER A 23 20.20 12.10 -54.55
N GLU A 24 19.15 11.42 -55.03
CA GLU A 24 19.14 10.72 -56.31
C GLU A 24 18.82 11.64 -57.50
N SER A 25 18.30 12.85 -57.24
CA SER A 25 18.11 13.84 -58.29
C SER A 25 19.46 14.38 -58.78
N THR A 26 19.98 13.80 -59.86
CA THR A 26 21.20 14.29 -60.54
C THR A 26 20.83 15.30 -61.62
N GLY A 27 21.16 16.58 -61.41
CA GLY A 27 20.86 17.67 -62.35
C GLY A 27 20.16 18.86 -61.66
N ASN A 28 19.62 19.80 -62.44
CA ASN A 28 18.86 20.91 -61.91
C ASN A 28 17.44 20.42 -61.54
N ILE A 29 17.14 20.36 -60.24
CA ILE A 29 15.89 19.83 -59.67
C ILE A 29 14.65 20.56 -60.21
N LEU A 30 14.82 21.81 -60.64
CA LEU A 30 13.74 22.63 -61.20
C LEU A 30 13.32 22.20 -62.62
N ASP A 31 14.09 21.34 -63.28
CA ASP A 31 13.83 20.93 -64.67
C ASP A 31 13.03 19.61 -64.77
N ASP A 32 12.80 18.91 -63.66
CA ASP A 32 12.01 17.67 -63.62
C ASP A 32 10.72 17.82 -62.80
N ASP A 33 9.63 18.14 -63.49
CA ASP A 33 8.29 18.27 -62.92
C ASP A 33 7.85 17.03 -62.12
N LYS A 34 8.34 15.82 -62.46
CA LYS A 34 7.98 14.59 -61.72
C LYS A 34 8.67 14.53 -60.36
N VAL A 35 9.91 15.02 -60.27
CA VAL A 35 10.64 15.11 -59.01
C VAL A 35 10.00 16.15 -58.10
N ILE A 36 9.54 17.27 -58.65
CA ILE A 36 8.83 18.32 -57.89
C ILE A 36 7.54 17.78 -57.28
N VAL A 37 6.70 17.09 -58.08
CA VAL A 37 5.42 16.52 -57.59
C VAL A 37 5.65 15.43 -56.54
N THR A 38 6.67 14.59 -56.69
CA THR A 38 6.98 13.55 -55.69
C THR A 38 7.52 14.15 -54.39
N LEU A 39 8.35 15.19 -54.44
CA LEU A 39 8.81 15.90 -53.24
C LEU A 39 7.66 16.64 -52.53
N GLU A 40 6.75 17.25 -53.27
CA GLU A 40 5.60 17.96 -52.70
C GLU A 40 4.63 16.99 -52.01
N THR A 41 4.36 15.84 -52.64
CA THR A 41 3.53 14.78 -52.05
C THR A 41 4.17 14.16 -50.81
N LEU A 42 5.47 13.79 -50.86
CA LEU A 42 6.19 13.27 -49.69
C LEU A 42 6.25 14.27 -48.54
N LYS A 43 6.48 15.56 -48.84
CA LYS A 43 6.48 16.63 -47.85
C LYS A 43 5.11 16.79 -47.19
N ARG A 44 4.03 16.73 -47.99
CA ARG A 44 2.66 16.84 -47.48
C ARG A 44 2.30 15.64 -46.60
N GLU A 45 2.61 14.42 -47.03
CA GLU A 45 2.39 13.21 -46.24
C GLU A 45 3.21 13.22 -44.94
N ALA A 46 4.48 13.64 -44.99
CA ALA A 46 5.32 13.78 -43.81
C ALA A 46 4.75 14.80 -42.82
N ALA A 47 4.25 15.95 -43.31
CA ALA A 47 3.61 16.96 -42.47
C ALA A 47 2.31 16.43 -41.82
N ASP A 48 1.48 15.72 -42.58
CA ASP A 48 0.24 15.12 -42.06
C ASP A 48 0.53 14.04 -41.01
N VAL A 49 1.55 13.19 -41.22
CA VAL A 49 1.97 12.18 -40.25
C VAL A 49 2.62 12.83 -39.02
N ALA A 50 3.43 13.88 -39.19
CA ALA A 50 4.04 14.61 -38.07
C ALA A 50 2.97 15.21 -37.15
N LYS A 51 1.91 15.80 -37.72
CA LYS A 51 0.78 16.30 -36.94
C LYS A 51 0.08 15.19 -36.14
N LYS A 52 -0.12 14.02 -36.75
CA LYS A 52 -0.70 12.85 -36.07
C LYS A 52 0.20 12.30 -34.95
N VAL A 53 1.53 12.37 -35.12
CA VAL A 53 2.49 12.01 -34.05
C VAL A 53 2.32 12.95 -32.86
N GLU A 54 2.21 14.26 -33.09
CA GLU A 54 2.01 15.26 -32.05
C GLU A 54 0.68 15.06 -31.31
N GLU A 55 -0.42 14.85 -32.03
CA GLU A 55 -1.73 14.52 -31.45
C GLU A 55 -1.67 13.24 -30.60
N THR A 56 -0.96 12.21 -31.08
CA THR A 56 -0.78 10.95 -30.35
C THR A 56 0.08 11.13 -29.10
N ASP A 57 1.11 11.98 -29.16
CA ASP A 57 1.97 12.27 -28.02
C ASP A 57 1.20 12.97 -26.89
N ILE A 58 0.25 13.87 -27.23
CA ILE A 58 -0.67 14.48 -26.24
C ILE A 58 -1.53 13.41 -25.55
N VAL A 59 -2.14 12.51 -26.32
CA VAL A 59 -2.97 11.41 -25.75
C VAL A 59 -2.12 10.49 -24.88
N MET A 60 -0.86 10.22 -25.23
CA MET A 60 0.03 9.41 -24.39
C MET A 60 0.38 10.11 -23.08
N GLN A 61 0.58 11.43 -23.08
CA GLN A 61 0.78 12.18 -21.84
C GLN A 61 -0.43 12.07 -20.91
N GLU A 62 -1.64 12.15 -21.46
CA GLU A 62 -2.88 11.95 -20.69
C GLU A 62 -2.97 10.52 -20.12
N VAL A 63 -2.67 9.51 -20.94
CA VAL A 63 -2.62 8.11 -20.49
C VAL A 63 -1.58 7.90 -19.39
N ASP A 64 -0.39 8.46 -19.53
CA ASP A 64 0.67 8.35 -18.53
C ASP A 64 0.27 9.04 -17.22
N GLN A 65 -0.39 10.19 -17.30
CA GLN A 65 -0.92 10.90 -16.15
C GLN A 65 -1.98 10.07 -15.40
N VAL A 66 -2.97 9.53 -16.14
CA VAL A 66 -4.00 8.66 -15.56
C VAL A 66 -3.37 7.38 -14.99
N THR A 67 -2.40 6.80 -15.68
CA THR A 67 -1.69 5.60 -15.21
C THR A 67 -0.98 5.88 -13.89
N ALA A 68 -0.29 7.02 -13.77
CA ALA A 68 0.38 7.43 -12.54
C ALA A 68 -0.62 7.66 -11.39
N GLU A 69 -1.77 8.25 -11.68
CA GLU A 69 -2.82 8.51 -10.68
C GLU A 69 -3.40 7.22 -10.09
N TYR A 70 -3.66 6.20 -10.92
CA TYR A 70 -4.23 4.92 -10.47
C TYR A 70 -3.20 3.86 -10.10
N LEU A 71 -1.91 4.12 -10.30
CA LEU A 71 -0.82 3.21 -9.95
C LEU A 71 -0.87 2.73 -8.48
N PRO A 72 -1.16 3.58 -7.48
CA PRO A 72 -1.28 3.14 -6.08
C PRO A 72 -2.38 2.11 -5.87
N LEU A 73 -3.53 2.25 -6.56
CA LEU A 73 -4.63 1.29 -6.49
C LEU A 73 -4.24 -0.06 -7.12
N ALA A 74 -3.52 -0.02 -8.24
CA ALA A 74 -3.01 -1.23 -8.89
C ALA A 74 -1.99 -1.97 -8.00
N GLN A 75 -1.07 -1.23 -7.37
CA GLN A 75 -0.10 -1.79 -6.42
C GLN A 75 -0.79 -2.40 -5.20
N ALA A 76 -1.71 -1.67 -4.56
CA ALA A 76 -2.49 -2.18 -3.44
C ALA A 76 -3.26 -3.46 -3.81
N SER A 77 -3.91 -3.47 -4.97
CA SER A 77 -4.67 -4.62 -5.47
C SER A 77 -3.78 -5.84 -5.71
N SER A 78 -2.61 -5.64 -6.32
CA SER A 78 -1.61 -6.68 -6.53
C SER A 78 -1.15 -7.28 -5.20
N SER A 79 -0.79 -6.44 -4.24
CA SER A 79 -0.35 -6.89 -2.92
C SER A 79 -1.46 -7.60 -2.14
N ILE A 80 -2.72 -7.15 -2.23
CA ILE A 80 -3.86 -7.85 -1.63
C ILE A 80 -3.98 -9.25 -2.23
N PHE A 81 -3.89 -9.39 -3.56
CA PHE A 81 -3.96 -10.70 -4.20
C PHE A 81 -2.86 -11.65 -3.71
N PHE A 82 -1.61 -11.19 -3.61
CA PHE A 82 -0.52 -12.01 -3.08
C PHE A 82 -0.74 -12.43 -1.63
N VAL A 83 -1.31 -11.55 -0.79
CA VAL A 83 -1.70 -11.93 0.57
C VAL A 83 -2.75 -13.04 0.55
N LEU A 84 -3.78 -12.94 -0.31
CA LEU A 84 -4.81 -13.97 -0.44
C LEU A 84 -4.23 -15.31 -0.93
N GLU A 85 -3.30 -15.28 -1.87
CA GLU A 85 -2.63 -16.47 -2.39
C GLU A 85 -1.82 -17.20 -1.28
N GLN A 86 -1.15 -16.45 -0.41
CA GLN A 86 -0.34 -16.98 0.67
C GLN A 86 -1.14 -17.52 1.87
N LEU A 87 -2.46 -17.29 1.92
CA LEU A 87 -3.30 -17.83 3.00
C LEU A 87 -3.30 -19.37 3.04
N ASN A 88 -2.97 -20.03 1.94
CA ASN A 88 -2.86 -21.48 1.87
C ASN A 88 -1.78 -22.07 2.81
N VAL A 89 -0.77 -21.26 3.18
CA VAL A 89 0.30 -21.63 4.11
C VAL A 89 -0.25 -21.78 5.52
N LEU A 90 -1.22 -20.94 5.91
CA LEU A 90 -1.87 -21.04 7.21
C LEU A 90 -2.78 -22.27 7.27
N ASN A 91 -3.59 -22.46 6.22
CA ASN A 91 -4.48 -23.59 6.10
C ASN A 91 -4.64 -23.94 4.63
N HIS A 92 -4.35 -25.19 4.27
CA HIS A 92 -4.37 -25.65 2.88
C HIS A 92 -5.74 -25.51 2.19
N PHE A 93 -6.84 -25.33 2.94
CA PHE A 93 -8.17 -25.04 2.39
C PHE A 93 -8.35 -23.58 1.95
N TYR A 94 -7.51 -22.65 2.40
CA TYR A 94 -7.59 -21.23 2.06
C TYR A 94 -6.91 -20.97 0.71
N GLN A 95 -7.58 -21.40 -0.36
CA GLN A 95 -7.10 -21.22 -1.73
C GLN A 95 -8.00 -20.24 -2.47
N PHE A 96 -7.43 -19.10 -2.86
CA PHE A 96 -8.14 -18.05 -3.59
C PHE A 96 -7.50 -17.88 -4.96
N SER A 97 -8.31 -18.03 -6.02
CA SER A 97 -7.84 -17.84 -7.39
C SER A 97 -7.78 -16.36 -7.76
N LEU A 98 -7.01 -16.02 -8.79
CA LEU A 98 -7.01 -14.67 -9.35
C LEU A 98 -8.41 -14.25 -9.80
N ARG A 99 -9.20 -15.18 -10.35
CA ARG A 99 -10.59 -14.91 -10.75
C ARG A 99 -11.44 -14.47 -9.57
N TYR A 100 -11.33 -15.14 -8.42
CA TYR A 100 -12.01 -14.72 -7.20
C TYR A 100 -11.66 -13.27 -6.81
N PHE A 101 -10.37 -12.91 -6.85
CA PHE A 101 -9.96 -11.54 -6.54
C PHE A 101 -10.45 -10.53 -7.59
N LEU A 102 -10.42 -10.86 -8.88
CA LEU A 102 -10.95 -10.00 -9.94
C LEU A 102 -12.45 -9.73 -9.77
N ASP A 103 -13.24 -10.69 -9.29
CA ASP A 103 -14.66 -10.48 -9.00
C ASP A 103 -14.88 -9.52 -7.80
N ILE A 104 -13.92 -9.41 -6.88
CA ILE A 104 -13.90 -8.39 -5.82
C ILE A 104 -13.55 -7.03 -6.42
N PHE A 105 -12.48 -6.99 -7.20
CA PHE A 105 -11.98 -5.78 -7.84
C PHE A 105 -13.04 -5.14 -8.75
N GLU A 106 -13.70 -5.94 -9.59
CA GLU A 106 -14.79 -5.51 -10.47
C GLU A 106 -15.97 -4.94 -9.67
N PHE A 107 -16.36 -5.61 -8.58
CA PHE A 107 -17.41 -5.10 -7.71
C PHE A 107 -17.05 -3.74 -7.10
N VAL A 108 -15.82 -3.56 -6.63
CA VAL A 108 -15.35 -2.29 -6.03
C VAL A 108 -15.33 -1.16 -7.07
N LEU A 109 -15.03 -1.46 -8.34
CA LEU A 109 -14.99 -0.46 -9.40
C LEU A 109 -16.39 -0.09 -9.93
N LEU A 110 -17.24 -1.08 -10.18
CA LEU A 110 -18.48 -0.93 -10.96
C LEU A 110 -19.75 -0.93 -10.10
N HIS A 111 -19.74 -1.65 -8.98
CA HIS A 111 -20.93 -1.91 -8.17
C HIS A 111 -20.85 -1.32 -6.76
N ASN A 112 -19.88 -0.44 -6.53
CA ASN A 112 -19.65 0.15 -5.22
C ASN A 112 -20.67 1.27 -4.91
N PRO A 113 -21.51 1.11 -3.87
CA PRO A 113 -22.52 2.10 -3.50
C PRO A 113 -21.91 3.43 -3.04
N ASN A 114 -20.69 3.41 -2.49
CA ASN A 114 -20.02 4.61 -1.98
C ASN A 114 -19.56 5.55 -3.12
N LEU A 115 -19.45 5.04 -4.35
CA LEU A 115 -19.00 5.81 -5.51
C LEU A 115 -20.13 6.57 -6.21
N VAL A 116 -21.40 6.28 -5.92
CA VAL A 116 -22.55 6.83 -6.65
C VAL A 116 -22.64 8.37 -6.52
N LYS A 117 -22.12 8.93 -5.42
CA LYS A 117 -22.19 10.37 -5.13
C LYS A 117 -20.87 11.11 -5.35
N VAL A 118 -19.78 10.41 -5.69
CA VAL A 118 -18.44 11.00 -5.78
C VAL A 118 -18.13 11.36 -7.23
N GLN A 119 -17.94 12.66 -7.49
CA GLN A 119 -17.62 13.16 -8.83
C GLN A 119 -16.15 13.55 -8.99
N ASP A 120 -15.46 13.88 -7.90
CA ASP A 120 -14.04 14.19 -7.95
C ASP A 120 -13.19 12.91 -8.12
N ALA A 121 -12.20 12.98 -9.00
CA ALA A 121 -11.35 11.83 -9.34
C ALA A 121 -10.45 11.40 -8.16
N LYS A 122 -9.93 12.35 -7.39
CA LYS A 122 -9.05 12.05 -6.25
C LYS A 122 -9.84 11.50 -5.08
N GLU A 123 -11.00 12.06 -4.78
CA GLU A 123 -11.92 11.52 -3.78
C GLU A 123 -12.38 10.11 -4.18
N ARG A 124 -12.71 9.90 -5.46
CA ARG A 124 -13.07 8.58 -5.99
C ARG A 124 -11.94 7.57 -5.78
N LEU A 125 -10.70 7.94 -6.09
CA LEU A 125 -9.53 7.09 -5.87
C LEU A 125 -9.35 6.74 -4.39
N ALA A 126 -9.51 7.71 -3.48
CA ALA A 126 -9.40 7.48 -2.05
C ALA A 126 -10.48 6.50 -1.53
N VAL A 127 -11.72 6.63 -2.02
CA VAL A 127 -12.80 5.68 -1.70
C VAL A 127 -12.50 4.29 -2.25
N LEU A 128 -12.05 4.19 -3.52
CA LEU A 128 -11.65 2.91 -4.13
C LEU A 128 -10.54 2.22 -3.34
N LEU A 129 -9.51 2.98 -2.97
CA LEU A 129 -8.38 2.51 -2.17
C LEU A 129 -8.82 2.03 -0.80
N ASN A 130 -9.85 2.61 -0.19
CA ASN A 130 -10.35 2.13 1.09
C ASN A 130 -11.22 0.87 0.93
N ASP A 131 -12.17 0.94 0.00
CA ASP A 131 -13.18 -0.11 -0.18
C ASP A 131 -12.58 -1.41 -0.72
N ILE A 132 -11.47 -1.37 -1.47
CA ILE A 132 -10.80 -2.59 -1.92
C ILE A 132 -10.33 -3.45 -0.73
N PHE A 133 -9.79 -2.85 0.34
CA PHE A 133 -9.38 -3.61 1.53
C PHE A 133 -10.60 -4.11 2.32
N VAL A 134 -11.62 -3.26 2.48
CA VAL A 134 -12.80 -3.57 3.30
C VAL A 134 -13.65 -4.66 2.65
N VAL A 135 -13.93 -4.54 1.35
CA VAL A 135 -14.70 -5.54 0.61
C VAL A 135 -13.91 -6.85 0.54
N THR A 136 -12.59 -6.79 0.33
CA THR A 136 -11.75 -8.00 0.37
C THR A 136 -11.86 -8.70 1.71
N PHE A 137 -11.68 -7.97 2.81
CA PHE A 137 -11.84 -8.53 4.14
C PHE A 137 -13.23 -9.15 4.34
N LYS A 138 -14.30 -8.41 4.03
CA LYS A 138 -15.70 -8.86 4.23
C LYS A 138 -16.05 -10.11 3.42
N ARG A 139 -15.54 -10.23 2.19
CA ARG A 139 -15.79 -11.40 1.34
C ARG A 139 -14.93 -12.59 1.74
N THR A 140 -13.63 -12.37 1.92
CA THR A 140 -12.67 -13.43 2.23
C THR A 140 -12.87 -14.00 3.63
N SER A 141 -13.16 -13.17 4.64
CA SER A 141 -13.42 -13.66 6.02
C SER A 141 -14.57 -14.67 6.09
N ARG A 142 -15.57 -14.59 5.21
CA ARG A 142 -16.67 -15.59 5.15
C ARG A 142 -16.20 -16.98 4.75
N ALA A 143 -15.07 -17.09 4.06
CA ALA A 143 -14.44 -18.34 3.66
C ALA A 143 -13.38 -18.82 4.68
N LEU A 144 -13.10 -18.03 5.72
CA LEU A 144 -12.10 -18.34 6.76
C LEU A 144 -12.77 -18.77 8.05
N LEU A 145 -12.06 -19.58 8.84
CA LEU A 145 -12.43 -19.83 10.23
C LEU A 145 -12.33 -18.53 11.03
N HIS A 146 -13.22 -18.38 12.01
CA HIS A 146 -13.32 -17.16 12.82
C HIS A 146 -12.01 -16.77 13.52
N ARG A 147 -11.25 -17.75 14.02
CA ARG A 147 -9.93 -17.54 14.63
C ARG A 147 -8.89 -16.89 13.69
N ASP A 148 -9.07 -17.05 12.38
CA ASP A 148 -8.13 -16.55 11.37
C ASP A 148 -8.56 -15.18 10.81
N HIS A 149 -9.73 -14.66 11.19
CA HIS A 149 -10.23 -13.36 10.76
C HIS A 149 -9.29 -12.24 11.19
N LEU A 150 -8.82 -12.27 12.43
CA LEU A 150 -7.94 -11.25 12.97
C LEU A 150 -6.58 -11.22 12.25
N MET A 151 -6.08 -12.37 11.83
CA MET A 151 -4.84 -12.48 11.07
C MET A 151 -4.99 -11.82 9.69
N LEU A 152 -6.06 -12.14 8.95
CA LEU A 152 -6.33 -11.50 7.66
C LEU A 152 -6.46 -9.97 7.83
N ALA A 153 -7.18 -9.53 8.85
CA ALA A 153 -7.33 -8.11 9.17
C ALA A 153 -5.97 -7.43 9.45
N MET A 154 -5.09 -8.07 10.22
CA MET A 154 -3.75 -7.56 10.50
C MET A 154 -2.90 -7.42 9.24
N LEU A 155 -2.89 -8.43 8.36
CA LEU A 155 -2.12 -8.38 7.11
C LEU A 155 -2.62 -7.27 6.18
N LEU A 156 -3.94 -7.12 6.05
CA LEU A 156 -4.54 -6.06 5.24
C LEU A 156 -4.28 -4.66 5.82
N ALA A 157 -4.36 -4.50 7.15
CA ALA A 157 -4.05 -3.24 7.82
C ALA A 157 -2.57 -2.85 7.64
N GLN A 158 -1.66 -3.82 7.76
CA GLN A 158 -0.24 -3.61 7.50
C GLN A 158 0.01 -3.15 6.07
N LEU A 159 -0.59 -3.84 5.10
CA LEU A 159 -0.42 -3.51 3.70
C LEU A 159 -0.93 -2.10 3.38
N LYS A 160 -2.08 -1.73 3.93
CA LYS A 160 -2.64 -0.38 3.80
C LYS A 160 -1.73 0.68 4.42
N ALA A 161 -1.19 0.42 5.61
CA ALA A 161 -0.29 1.36 6.28
C ALA A 161 1.01 1.59 5.48
N ARG A 162 1.61 0.52 4.94
CA ARG A 162 2.78 0.61 4.05
C ARG A 162 2.46 1.36 2.75
N GLY A 163 1.30 1.09 2.15
CA GLY A 163 0.86 1.77 0.91
C GLY A 163 0.63 3.27 1.08
N LEU A 164 0.32 3.74 2.29
CA LEU A 164 0.18 5.16 2.62
C LEU A 164 1.52 5.85 2.92
N GLY A 165 2.64 5.14 2.82
CA GLY A 165 3.97 5.69 3.09
C GLY A 165 4.22 5.93 4.59
N HIS A 166 3.47 5.27 5.48
CA HIS A 166 3.82 5.28 6.89
C HIS A 166 5.10 4.48 7.09
N GLU A 167 6.17 5.16 7.49
CA GLU A 167 7.43 4.56 7.92
C GLU A 167 7.21 3.82 9.24
N ILE A 168 6.73 2.60 9.12
CA ILE A 168 6.70 1.64 10.22
C ILE A 168 8.08 0.97 10.21
N ASP A 169 8.75 1.02 11.35
CA ASP A 169 10.00 0.29 11.54
C ASP A 169 9.74 -1.23 11.40
N ASP A 170 10.36 -1.84 10.39
CA ASP A 170 10.21 -3.26 10.10
C ASP A 170 10.76 -4.13 11.25
N ASP A 171 11.71 -3.63 12.04
CA ASP A 171 12.22 -4.31 13.24
C ASP A 171 11.18 -4.27 14.38
N GLU A 172 10.49 -3.13 14.57
CA GLU A 172 9.39 -3.03 15.54
C GLU A 172 8.24 -3.98 15.16
N TYR A 173 7.91 -4.07 13.87
CA TYR A 173 6.82 -4.90 13.38
C TYR A 173 7.16 -6.40 13.38
N SER A 174 8.36 -6.78 12.92
CA SER A 174 8.82 -8.18 12.99
C SER A 174 8.85 -8.68 14.44
N PHE A 175 9.32 -7.85 15.38
CA PHE A 175 9.29 -8.16 16.80
C PHE A 175 7.86 -8.32 17.34
N LEU A 176 6.92 -7.49 16.89
CA LEU A 176 5.49 -7.62 17.20
C LEU A 176 4.91 -8.96 16.72
N LEU A 177 5.42 -9.56 15.66
CA LEU A 177 4.96 -10.87 15.18
C LEU A 177 5.70 -12.02 15.87
N GLU A 178 7.03 -11.99 15.89
CA GLU A 178 7.88 -13.10 16.36
C GLU A 178 7.94 -13.23 17.88
N GLY A 179 7.63 -12.16 18.62
CA GLY A 179 7.51 -12.19 20.08
C GLY A 179 8.85 -12.33 20.82
N GLY A 180 9.95 -11.92 20.20
CA GLY A 180 11.24 -11.83 20.89
C GLY A 180 11.79 -13.18 21.32
N SER A 181 11.51 -14.26 20.58
CA SER A 181 11.91 -15.64 20.90
C SER A 181 13.43 -15.87 20.94
N GLU A 182 14.26 -14.89 20.57
CA GLU A 182 15.72 -15.02 20.62
C GLU A 182 16.30 -14.54 21.95
N ARG A 183 16.52 -15.48 22.88
CA ARG A 183 17.44 -15.43 24.05
C ARG A 183 17.67 -14.03 24.65
N ALA A 184 17.01 -13.72 25.76
CA ALA A 184 17.23 -12.53 26.60
C ALA A 184 18.66 -11.93 26.47
N GLY A 185 18.75 -10.75 25.88
CA GLY A 185 20.00 -9.99 25.87
C GLY A 185 20.32 -9.60 27.31
N ARG A 186 21.61 -9.60 27.68
CA ARG A 186 22.09 -9.12 28.98
C ARG A 186 21.94 -7.60 29.06
N HIS A 187 20.72 -7.10 29.14
CA HIS A 187 20.45 -5.72 29.51
C HIS A 187 20.48 -5.58 31.04
N PRO A 188 20.88 -4.42 31.58
CA PRO A 188 20.89 -4.21 33.02
C PRO A 188 19.48 -4.44 33.59
N PRO A 189 19.35 -5.10 34.75
CA PRO A 189 18.04 -5.39 35.33
C PRO A 189 17.34 -4.07 35.64
N THR A 190 16.35 -3.74 34.81
CA THR A 190 15.48 -2.60 35.04
C THR A 190 14.24 -3.15 35.73
N SER A 191 14.10 -2.86 37.02
CA SER A 191 13.03 -3.39 37.86
C SER A 191 12.18 -2.23 38.37
N PHE A 192 10.87 -2.36 38.19
CA PHE A 192 9.89 -1.43 38.74
C PHE A 192 9.06 -2.18 39.78
N PRO A 193 8.82 -1.60 40.97
CA PRO A 193 8.16 -2.29 42.08
C PRO A 193 6.70 -2.68 41.78
N PHE A 194 6.06 -2.00 40.84
CA PHE A 194 4.69 -2.26 40.41
C PHE A 194 4.57 -3.37 39.33
N LEU A 195 5.69 -3.90 38.82
CA LEU A 195 5.70 -4.98 37.84
C LEU A 195 5.95 -6.34 38.49
N SER A 196 5.26 -7.37 38.00
CA SER A 196 5.55 -8.77 38.37
C SER A 196 6.90 -9.24 37.81
N THR A 197 7.46 -10.31 38.40
CA THR A 197 8.73 -10.90 37.94
C THR A 197 8.68 -11.32 36.47
N GLU A 198 7.55 -11.86 36.00
CA GLU A 198 7.35 -12.24 34.59
C GLU A 198 7.37 -11.01 33.67
N GLN A 199 6.65 -9.94 34.03
CA GLN A 199 6.63 -8.70 33.26
C GLN A 199 8.00 -8.02 33.21
N GLN A 200 8.79 -8.12 34.27
CA GLN A 200 10.16 -7.59 34.28
C GLN A 200 11.06 -8.36 33.32
N VAL A 201 10.94 -9.68 33.24
CA VAL A 201 11.67 -10.51 32.26
C VAL A 201 11.24 -10.18 30.83
N HIS A 202 9.93 -10.01 30.59
CA HIS A 202 9.44 -9.59 29.28
C HIS A 202 9.96 -8.19 28.92
N LEU A 203 9.90 -7.23 29.85
CA LEU A 203 10.41 -5.88 29.62
C LEU A 203 11.87 -5.92 29.20
N GLN A 204 12.72 -6.72 29.86
CA GLN A 204 14.13 -6.92 29.49
C GLN A 204 14.31 -7.42 28.05
N ALA A 205 13.45 -8.32 27.57
CA ALA A 205 13.51 -8.78 26.18
C ALA A 205 13.14 -7.67 25.17
N PHE A 206 12.19 -6.81 25.52
CA PHE A 206 11.72 -5.72 24.67
C PHE A 206 12.65 -4.50 24.68
N GLN A 207 13.57 -4.34 25.63
CA GLN A 207 14.54 -3.22 25.68
C GLN A 207 15.51 -3.17 24.50
N ARG A 208 15.56 -4.21 23.68
CA ARG A 208 16.32 -4.23 22.43
C ARG A 208 15.79 -3.22 21.41
N LEU A 209 14.50 -2.97 21.44
CA LEU A 209 13.87 -2.01 20.56
C LEU A 209 14.22 -0.59 21.02
N PRO A 210 14.69 0.30 20.13
CA PRO A 210 15.03 1.67 20.49
C PRO A 210 13.91 2.42 21.20
N CYS A 211 12.66 2.20 20.77
CA CYS A 211 11.49 2.83 21.37
C CYS A 211 11.28 2.46 22.85
N PHE A 212 11.70 1.27 23.29
CA PHE A 212 11.53 0.87 24.69
C PHE A 212 12.41 1.64 25.68
N LYS A 213 13.43 2.39 25.20
CA LYS A 213 14.16 3.34 26.05
C LYS A 213 13.25 4.44 26.59
N ASP A 214 12.43 5.01 25.71
CA ASP A 214 11.47 6.06 26.07
C ASP A 214 10.38 5.50 26.99
N VAL A 215 9.98 4.24 26.79
CA VAL A 215 9.03 3.54 27.67
C VAL A 215 9.60 3.47 29.10
N ILE A 216 10.85 3.04 29.26
CA ILE A 216 11.50 2.91 30.58
C ILE A 216 11.61 4.28 31.26
N GLU A 217 12.01 5.32 30.53
CA GLU A 217 12.09 6.68 31.07
C GLU A 217 10.71 7.19 31.51
N HIS A 218 9.69 6.97 30.70
CA HIS A 218 8.32 7.32 31.03
C HIS A 218 7.76 6.51 32.21
N MET A 219 8.18 5.26 32.38
CA MET A 219 7.84 4.43 33.55
C MET A 219 8.45 4.95 34.84
N GLY A 220 9.67 5.52 34.78
CA GLY A 220 10.33 6.11 35.95
C GLY A 220 9.77 7.48 36.34
N THR A 221 9.32 8.27 35.37
CA THR A 221 8.78 9.63 35.60
C THR A 221 7.30 9.60 35.97
N GLN A 222 6.49 8.73 35.36
CA GLN A 222 5.03 8.76 35.45
C GLN A 222 4.42 7.46 36.00
N THR A 223 4.94 6.97 37.13
CA THR A 223 4.57 5.69 37.76
C THR A 223 3.06 5.49 37.95
N GLU A 224 2.33 6.53 38.36
CA GLU A 224 0.89 6.44 38.64
C GLU A 224 0.04 6.08 37.41
N ALA A 225 0.43 6.57 36.23
CA ALA A 225 -0.24 6.24 34.97
C ALA A 225 -0.07 4.76 34.60
N TRP A 226 1.12 4.20 34.85
CA TRP A 226 1.42 2.78 34.59
C TRP A 226 0.74 1.86 35.59
N GLU A 227 0.65 2.25 36.86
CA GLU A 227 -0.14 1.50 37.83
C GLU A 227 -1.63 1.46 37.47
N THR A 228 -2.18 2.59 37.03
CA THR A 228 -3.57 2.69 36.58
C THR A 228 -3.81 1.78 35.37
N PHE A 229 -2.94 1.88 34.36
CA PHE A 229 -2.95 1.00 33.18
C PHE A 229 -2.89 -0.49 33.56
N LEU A 230 -2.03 -0.88 34.50
CA LEU A 230 -1.89 -2.28 34.92
C LEU A 230 -3.09 -2.79 35.72
N LYS A 231 -3.73 -1.92 36.52
CA LYS A 231 -4.93 -2.24 37.31
C LYS A 231 -6.23 -2.20 36.47
N SER A 232 -6.19 -1.55 35.30
CA SER A 232 -7.35 -1.41 34.40
C SER A 232 -7.86 -2.75 33.88
N VAL A 233 -9.19 -2.83 33.71
CA VAL A 233 -9.90 -3.99 33.14
C VAL A 233 -9.77 -4.04 31.61
N CYS A 234 -9.64 -2.88 30.98
CA CYS A 234 -9.48 -2.70 29.53
C CYS A 234 -8.23 -1.88 29.21
N PRO A 235 -7.02 -2.38 29.56
CA PRO A 235 -5.76 -1.65 29.43
C PRO A 235 -5.47 -1.20 27.99
N GLU A 236 -6.04 -1.88 27.00
CA GLU A 236 -5.89 -1.55 25.57
C GLU A 236 -6.40 -0.13 25.20
N ASN A 237 -7.28 0.45 26.01
CA ASN A 237 -7.79 1.82 25.81
C ASN A 237 -6.98 2.89 26.55
N GLU A 238 -6.24 2.49 27.59
CA GLU A 238 -5.58 3.38 28.55
C GLU A 238 -4.05 3.32 28.46
N VAL A 239 -3.51 2.86 27.33
CA VAL A 239 -2.06 2.82 27.11
C VAL A 239 -1.48 4.25 27.20
N PRO A 240 -0.51 4.51 28.08
CA PRO A 240 0.11 5.83 28.21
C PRO A 240 0.67 6.35 26.88
N ASN A 241 0.53 7.66 26.63
CA ASN A 241 1.01 8.26 25.38
C ASN A 241 2.47 8.70 25.52
N ILE A 242 3.39 7.84 25.09
CA ILE A 242 4.84 8.01 25.30
C ILE A 242 5.50 8.80 24.16
N TRP A 243 4.96 8.70 22.95
CA TRP A 243 5.52 9.33 21.74
C TRP A 243 4.49 10.28 21.08
N PRO A 244 4.26 11.48 21.65
CA PRO A 244 3.28 12.41 21.09
C PRO A 244 3.64 12.89 19.68
N GLU A 245 4.94 13.00 19.37
CA GLU A 245 5.46 13.47 18.08
C GLU A 245 5.41 12.41 16.96
N ALA A 246 5.18 11.13 17.29
CA ALA A 246 5.18 10.06 16.30
C ALA A 246 3.87 10.04 15.49
N SER A 247 3.93 9.51 14.26
CA SER A 247 2.72 9.36 13.43
C SER A 247 1.69 8.43 14.09
N PRO A 248 0.37 8.61 13.82
CA PRO A 248 -0.67 7.76 14.41
C PRO A 248 -0.49 6.26 14.15
N ALA A 249 0.06 5.90 12.97
CA ALA A 249 0.35 4.52 12.61
C ALA A 249 1.47 3.92 13.49
N VAL A 250 2.56 4.66 13.67
CA VAL A 250 3.70 4.25 14.53
C VAL A 250 3.27 4.17 15.99
N GLN A 251 2.52 5.17 16.49
CA GLN A 251 1.98 5.12 17.85
C GLN A 251 1.12 3.89 18.08
N SER A 252 0.32 3.49 17.09
CA SER A 252 -0.58 2.34 17.24
C SER A 252 0.19 1.02 17.33
N ILE A 253 1.27 0.85 16.56
CA ILE A 253 2.13 -0.34 16.62
C ILE A 253 2.92 -0.38 17.94
N ARG A 254 3.48 0.75 18.36
CA ARG A 254 4.18 0.82 19.64
C ARG A 254 3.26 0.57 20.83
N ARG A 255 2.00 1.01 20.78
CA ARG A 255 0.99 0.63 21.79
C ARG A 255 0.74 -0.87 21.81
N LEU A 256 0.66 -1.54 20.66
CA LEU A 256 0.56 -3.00 20.59
C LEU A 256 1.79 -3.69 21.20
N LEU A 257 3.00 -3.16 20.98
CA LEU A 257 4.23 -3.69 21.58
C LEU A 257 4.22 -3.56 23.11
N VAL A 258 3.79 -2.41 23.65
CA VAL A 258 3.65 -2.19 25.10
C VAL A 258 2.65 -3.17 25.70
N LEU A 259 1.50 -3.37 25.06
CA LEU A 259 0.50 -4.36 25.49
C LEU A 259 1.02 -5.78 25.40
N LYS A 260 1.73 -6.15 24.32
CA LYS A 260 2.35 -7.47 24.17
C LYS A 260 3.35 -7.74 25.28
N CYS A 261 4.10 -6.73 25.70
CA CYS A 261 5.08 -6.83 26.77
C CYS A 261 4.42 -7.00 28.15
N LEU A 262 3.43 -6.15 28.49
CA LEU A 262 2.92 -6.01 29.85
C LEU A 262 1.58 -6.72 30.13
N LYS A 263 0.71 -6.84 29.13
CA LYS A 263 -0.63 -7.46 29.20
C LYS A 263 -0.91 -8.29 27.92
N PRO A 264 -0.16 -9.38 27.68
CA PRO A 264 -0.32 -10.20 26.47
C PRO A 264 -1.72 -10.84 26.36
N ASP A 265 -2.43 -10.98 27.48
CA ASP A 265 -3.82 -11.48 27.53
C ASP A 265 -4.82 -10.60 26.75
N ARG A 266 -4.51 -9.31 26.58
CA ARG A 266 -5.37 -8.35 25.87
C ARG A 266 -4.96 -8.08 24.43
N MET A 267 -4.03 -8.85 23.88
CA MET A 267 -3.52 -8.65 22.52
C MET A 267 -4.62 -8.73 21.44
N LEU A 268 -5.58 -9.65 21.58
CA LEU A 268 -6.67 -9.76 20.60
C LEU A 268 -7.53 -8.48 20.54
N ALA A 269 -7.89 -7.94 21.71
CA ALA A 269 -8.64 -6.68 21.81
C ALA A 269 -7.84 -5.50 21.27
N ALA A 270 -6.55 -5.43 21.61
CA ALA A 270 -5.63 -4.40 21.14
C ALA A 270 -5.50 -4.41 19.60
N ILE A 271 -5.32 -5.59 19.01
CA ILE A 271 -5.22 -5.76 17.56
C ILE A 271 -6.54 -5.38 16.88
N ALA A 272 -7.69 -5.75 17.47
CA ALA A 272 -8.98 -5.33 16.94
C ALA A 272 -9.11 -3.80 16.90
N ILE A 273 -8.64 -3.09 17.94
CA ILE A 273 -8.58 -1.62 17.95
C ILE A 273 -7.62 -1.10 16.87
N TYR A 274 -6.45 -1.70 16.72
CA TYR A 274 -5.48 -1.32 15.68
C TYR A 274 -6.07 -1.46 14.28
N VAL A 275 -6.69 -2.60 13.98
CA VAL A 275 -7.37 -2.87 12.71
C VAL A 275 -8.51 -1.86 12.50
N ASN A 276 -9.32 -1.60 13.52
CA ASN A 276 -10.39 -0.60 13.43
C ASN A 276 -9.85 0.82 13.19
N LYS A 277 -8.67 1.17 13.70
CA LYS A 277 -8.07 2.48 13.42
C LYS A 277 -7.39 2.55 12.04
N GLY A 278 -6.74 1.48 11.60
CA GLY A 278 -5.96 1.43 10.36
C GLY A 278 -6.78 1.07 9.11
N MET A 279 -7.71 0.10 9.21
CA MET A 279 -8.59 -0.28 8.12
C MET A 279 -9.82 0.62 8.03
N MET A 280 -10.60 0.85 9.10
CA MET A 280 -11.66 1.88 9.25
C MET A 280 -12.44 1.73 10.58
N PRO A 281 -13.04 2.82 11.13
CA PRO A 281 -13.89 2.78 12.33
C PRO A 281 -15.23 2.13 11.98
N VAL A 282 -15.29 0.80 12.04
CA VAL A 282 -16.51 0.05 11.71
C VAL A 282 -16.98 -0.68 12.97
N THR A 283 -18.07 -0.16 13.54
CA THR A 283 -18.89 -0.75 14.61
C THR A 283 -19.49 -2.13 14.28
N GLU A 284 -19.19 -2.70 13.10
CA GLU A 284 -19.74 -3.96 12.60
C GLU A 284 -18.71 -5.10 12.52
N LEU A 285 -17.47 -4.87 12.94
CA LEU A 285 -16.53 -5.98 13.14
C LEU A 285 -16.91 -6.72 14.42
N LYS A 286 -17.93 -7.57 14.33
CA LYS A 286 -18.12 -8.70 15.24
C LYS A 286 -17.02 -9.72 14.94
N ILE A 287 -15.79 -9.37 15.32
CA ILE A 287 -14.74 -10.33 15.62
C ILE A 287 -15.10 -11.02 16.93
#